data_AF-A0A359I951-F1
#
_entry.id   AF-A0A359I951-F1
#
_cell.length_a   1.000
_cell.length_b   1.000
_cell.length_c   1.000
_cell.angle_alpha   90.00
_cell.angle_beta   90.00
_cell.angle_gamma   90.00
#
_symmetry.space_group_name_H-M   'P 1'
#
loop_
_entity.id
_entity.type
_entity.pdbx_description
1 polymer ?
#
loop_
_entity_poly.entity_id
_entity_poly.type
_entity_poly.pdbx_seq_one_letter_code
_entity_poly.pdbx_strand_id
1 'polypeptide(L)'
;AIMHSTIDNLDIICSRIDLVGAEVELMSRRDRERILQRLLEPVKDDYDFILIDCSPSLGVITINALTASNSVLIPVQAEYF
;
A
#
# COMPACT_ATOMS: atom_id res chain seq x y z
N ALA A 1 1.40 -12.85 0.53
CA ALA A 1 0.35 -13.53 1.34
C ALA A 1 0.21 -12.78 2.65
N ILE A 2 -0.98 -12.78 3.24
CA ILE A 2 -1.24 -12.19 4.56
C ILE A 2 -0.54 -13.06 5.61
N MET A 3 0.13 -12.44 6.57
CA MET A 3 0.82 -13.13 7.66
C MET A 3 0.29 -12.63 9.00
N HIS A 4 -0.08 -13.56 9.89
CA HIS A 4 -0.48 -13.23 11.25
C HIS A 4 0.73 -12.80 12.07
N SER A 5 0.65 -11.62 12.70
CA SER A 5 1.70 -11.15 13.59
C SER A 5 1.54 -11.76 14.98
N THR A 6 2.50 -11.49 15.87
CA THR A 6 2.38 -11.86 17.29
C THR A 6 1.45 -10.95 18.09
N ILE A 7 0.92 -9.90 17.45
CA ILE A 7 0.00 -8.94 18.06
C ILE A 7 -1.42 -9.31 17.60
N ASP A 8 -2.32 -9.49 18.56
CA ASP A 8 -3.71 -9.81 18.28
C ASP A 8 -4.35 -8.72 17.40
N ASN A 9 -5.18 -9.15 16.44
CA ASN A 9 -5.87 -8.29 15.47
C ASN A 9 -4.93 -7.47 14.57
N LEU A 10 -3.66 -7.85 14.46
CA LEU A 10 -2.72 -7.25 13.52
C LEU A 10 -2.14 -8.30 12.58
N ASP A 11 -2.47 -8.15 11.31
CA ASP A 11 -1.87 -8.91 10.22
C ASP A 11 -0.98 -8.01 9.36
N ILE A 12 -0.03 -8.64 8.65
CA ILE A 12 0.91 -7.91 7.80
C ILE A 12 1.07 -8.57 6.43
N ILE A 13 1.14 -7.72 5.40
CA ILE A 13 1.67 -8.09 4.09
C ILE A 13 3.04 -7.43 3.96
N CYS A 14 4.10 -8.22 3.99
CA CYS A 14 5.46 -7.69 3.87
C CYS A 14 5.79 -7.28 2.43
N SER A 15 6.48 -6.16 2.30
CA SER A 15 7.18 -5.80 1.07
C SER A 15 8.47 -6.62 0.91
N ARG A 16 9.00 -6.65 -0.30
CA ARG A 16 10.29 -7.27 -0.63
C ARG A 16 11.03 -6.39 -1.63
N ILE A 17 12.34 -6.58 -1.73
CA ILE A 17 13.20 -5.80 -2.64
C ILE A 17 12.81 -5.97 -4.12
N ASP A 18 12.09 -7.04 -4.44
CA ASP A 18 11.55 -7.32 -5.78
C ASP A 18 10.44 -6.33 -6.21
N LEU A 19 9.88 -5.51 -5.30
CA LEU A 19 8.90 -4.47 -5.66
C LEU A 19 9.44 -3.50 -6.72
N VAL A 20 10.75 -3.29 -6.78
CA VAL A 20 11.39 -2.47 -7.83
C VAL A 20 11.10 -3.04 -9.22
N GLY A 21 11.13 -4.38 -9.36
CA GLY A 21 10.76 -5.05 -10.61
C GLY A 21 9.26 -4.97 -10.90
N ALA A 22 8.43 -5.08 -9.85
CA ALA A 22 6.99 -4.95 -9.98
C ALA A 22 6.58 -3.56 -10.49
N GLU A 23 7.27 -2.48 -10.08
CA GLU A 23 7.00 -1.14 -10.57
C GLU A 23 7.16 -1.01 -12.08
N VAL A 24 8.23 -1.62 -12.64
CA VAL A 24 8.47 -1.66 -14.09
C VAL A 24 7.38 -2.44 -14.81
N GLU A 25 6.97 -3.59 -14.26
CA GLU A 25 5.90 -4.39 -14.84
C GLU A 25 4.56 -3.64 -14.85
N LEU A 26 4.21 -2.99 -13.75
CA LEU A 26 2.97 -2.23 -13.58
C LEU A 26 2.86 -1.09 -14.60
N MET A 27 3.97 -0.45 -14.99
CA MET A 27 3.95 0.63 -16.00
C MET A 27 3.34 0.20 -17.33
N SER A 28 3.48 -1.08 -17.71
CA SER A 28 2.96 -1.62 -18.98
C SER A 28 1.49 -2.04 -18.92
N ARG A 29 0.90 -2.12 -17.72
CA ARG A 29 -0.47 -2.59 -17.51
C ARG A 29 -1.49 -1.48 -17.74
N ARG A 30 -2.66 -1.85 -18.26
CA ARG A 30 -3.83 -0.95 -18.31
C ARG A 30 -4.42 -0.78 -16.91
N ASP A 31 -4.96 0.42 -16.63
CA ASP A 31 -5.46 0.81 -15.30
C ASP A 31 -4.47 0.46 -14.19
N ARG A 32 -3.19 0.70 -14.45
CA ARG A 32 -2.10 0.36 -13.53
C ARG A 32 -2.22 1.04 -12.19
N GLU A 33 -2.88 2.20 -12.13
CA GLU A 33 -3.11 3.01 -10.94
C GLU A 33 -4.12 2.38 -9.98
N ARG A 34 -4.97 1.45 -10.47
CA ARG A 34 -6.06 0.81 -9.69
C ARG A 34 -5.79 -0.65 -9.36
N ILE A 35 -4.58 -1.14 -9.57
CA ILE A 35 -4.26 -2.56 -9.36
C ILE A 35 -4.38 -2.91 -7.88
N LEU A 36 -3.77 -2.14 -6.99
CA LEU A 36 -3.85 -2.41 -5.54
C LEU A 36 -5.29 -2.34 -5.02
N GLN A 37 -6.07 -1.34 -5.47
CA GLN A 37 -7.48 -1.22 -5.10
C GLN A 37 -8.26 -2.51 -5.40
N ARG A 38 -8.09 -3.08 -6.60
CA ARG A 38 -8.74 -4.34 -6.99
C ARG A 38 -8.22 -5.55 -6.22
N LEU A 39 -6.94 -5.56 -5.84
CA LEU A 39 -6.34 -6.65 -5.06
C LEU A 39 -6.82 -6.66 -3.61
N LEU A 40 -7.16 -5.50 -3.06
CA LEU A 40 -7.64 -5.37 -1.68
C LEU A 40 -9.15 -5.66 -1.53
N GLU A 41 -9.94 -5.51 -2.59
CA GLU A 41 -11.39 -5.70 -2.55
C GLU A 41 -11.85 -7.01 -1.87
N PRO A 42 -11.22 -8.19 -2.13
CA PRO A 42 -11.69 -9.45 -1.54
C PRO A 42 -11.49 -9.56 -0.03
N VAL A 43 -10.61 -8.75 0.57
CA VAL A 43 -10.26 -8.80 2.00
C VAL A 43 -10.72 -7.56 2.75
N LYS A 44 -11.36 -6.62 2.04
CA LYS A 44 -11.69 -5.30 2.59
C LYS A 44 -12.70 -5.38 3.74
N ASP A 45 -13.62 -6.34 3.68
CA ASP A 45 -14.63 -6.56 4.72
C ASP A 45 -14.12 -7.37 5.92
N ASP A 46 -12.91 -7.93 5.83
CA ASP A 46 -12.28 -8.72 6.90
C ASP A 46 -11.54 -7.84 7.93
N TYR A 47 -11.31 -6.55 7.61
CA TYR A 47 -10.53 -5.63 8.43
C TYR A 47 -11.25 -4.30 8.62
N ASP A 48 -11.33 -3.82 9.86
CA ASP A 48 -11.84 -2.48 10.15
C ASP A 48 -10.97 -1.37 9.53
N PHE A 49 -9.65 -1.61 9.48
CA PHE A 49 -8.67 -0.68 8.93
C PHE A 49 -7.58 -1.41 8.14
N ILE A 50 -7.23 -0.86 6.98
CA ILE A 50 -6.07 -1.28 6.19
C ILE A 50 -5.10 -0.10 6.09
N LEU A 51 -3.90 -0.26 6.65
CA LEU A 51 -2.84 0.74 6.57
C LEU A 51 -1.89 0.37 5.42
N ILE A 52 -1.62 1.33 4.54
CA ILE A 52 -0.71 1.16 3.41
C ILE A 52 0.51 2.05 3.65
N ASP A 53 1.63 1.46 4.04
CA ASP A 53 2.90 2.16 4.18
C ASP A 53 3.55 2.38 2.82
N CYS A 54 3.86 3.63 2.48
CA CYS A 54 4.30 4.05 1.16
C CYS A 54 5.69 4.65 1.21
N SER A 55 6.50 4.35 0.19
CA SER A 55 7.75 5.07 -0.05
C SER A 55 7.49 6.57 -0.29
N PRO A 56 8.40 7.47 0.14
CA PRO A 56 8.27 8.91 -0.12
C PRO A 56 8.32 9.28 -1.61
N SER A 57 8.87 8.41 -2.47
CA SER A 57 8.96 8.64 -3.91
C SER A 57 7.59 8.52 -4.59
N LEU A 58 7.25 9.47 -5.46
CA LEU A 58 6.02 9.41 -6.24
C LEU A 58 6.19 8.51 -7.47
N GLY A 59 5.94 7.20 -7.28
CA GLY A 59 5.99 6.17 -8.31
C GLY A 59 4.63 5.49 -8.56
N VAL A 60 4.58 4.49 -9.43
CA VAL A 60 3.33 3.78 -9.75
C VAL A 60 2.79 3.04 -8.52
N ILE A 61 3.67 2.53 -7.66
CA ILE A 61 3.28 1.88 -6.41
C ILE A 61 2.62 2.89 -5.46
N THR A 62 3.21 4.07 -5.30
CA THR A 62 2.66 5.15 -4.46
C THR A 62 1.31 5.64 -4.99
N ILE A 63 1.16 5.75 -6.31
CA ILE A 63 -0.13 6.09 -6.94
C ILE A 63 -1.18 5.00 -6.67
N ASN A 64 -0.79 3.72 -6.71
CA ASN A 64 -1.69 2.61 -6.36
C ASN A 64 -2.17 2.70 -4.92
N ALA A 65 -1.27 2.98 -3.98
CA ALA A 65 -1.62 3.18 -2.59
C ALA A 65 -2.60 4.33 -2.41
N LEU A 66 -2.32 5.50 -2.98
CA LEU A 66 -3.22 6.66 -2.91
C LEU A 66 -4.59 6.38 -3.55
N THR A 67 -4.63 5.61 -4.63
CA THR A 67 -5.87 5.25 -5.32
C THR A 67 -6.69 4.22 -4.55
N ALA A 68 -6.05 3.34 -3.79
CA ALA A 68 -6.71 2.34 -2.95
C ALA A 68 -7.20 2.91 -1.61
N SER A 69 -6.53 3.95 -1.10
CA SER A 69 -6.81 4.55 0.21
C SER A 69 -8.10 5.37 0.27
N ASN A 70 -8.83 5.25 1.38
CA ASN A 70 -10.00 6.10 1.68
C ASN A 70 -9.61 7.46 2.29
N SER A 71 -8.44 7.54 2.91
CA SER A 71 -7.91 8.74 3.55
C SER A 71 -6.39 8.67 3.57
N VAL A 72 -5.73 9.82 3.66
CA VAL A 72 -4.26 9.91 3.68
C VAL A 72 -3.81 10.57 4.97
N LEU A 73 -2.90 9.91 5.68
CA LEU A 73 -2.24 10.45 6.86
C LEU A 73 -0.85 10.95 6.46
N ILE A 74 -0.59 12.25 6.64
CA ILE A 74 0.71 12.87 6.38
C ILE A 74 1.30 13.31 7.73
N PRO A 75 2.19 12.50 8.36
CA PRO A 75 2.83 12.90 9.59
C PRO A 75 3.77 14.08 9.33
N VAL A 76 3.72 15.11 10.18
CA VAL A 76 4.59 16.29 10.11
C VAL A 76 5.49 16.28 11.34
N GLN A 77 6.80 16.37 11.12
CA GLN A 77 7.78 16.51 12.19
C GLN A 77 7.69 17.92 12.78
N ALA A 78 7.52 18.01 14.10
CA ALA A 78 7.36 19.28 14.81
C ALA A 78 8.73 19.92 15.11
N GLU A 79 9.50 20.24 14.07
CA GLU A 79 10.80 20.88 14.19
C GLU A 79 10.83 22.23 13.48
N TYR A 80 11.50 23.19 14.12
CA TYR A 80 11.81 24.50 13.54
C TYR A 80 13.06 24.35 12.66
N PHE A 81 13.01 24.90 11.45
CA PHE A 81 14.15 24.99 10.52
C PHE A 81 15.41 25.59 11.19
#